data_AF-A0A218NZQ1-F1
#
_entry.id   AF-A0A218NZQ1-F1
#
_cell.length_a   1.000
_cell.length_b   1.000
_cell.length_c   1.000
_cell.angle_alpha   90.00
_cell.angle_beta   90.00
_cell.angle_gamma   90.00
#
_symmetry.space_group_name_H-M   'P 1'
#
loop_
_entity.id
_entity.type
_entity.pdbx_description
1 polymer ?
#
loop_
_entity_poly.entity_id
_entity_poly.type
_entity_poly.pdbx_seq_one_letter_code
_entity_poly.pdbx_strand_id
1 'polypeptide(L)'
;MRGLKIFSLAFFTYLLIALYSNYLDSRLKELIYARGFSPSMVLLGLVYALIFFLAFSSGYLVRLRSKGLRVNPWFYITGIFALSFVEFPLGPLLTVLLIGAYCFHPGMRDRLPFHAIGVAIVAPLVFYLTVGIPLFNNSLRYVLVGPLVFSALLGAFGIVYTDTSVRVKTLLFLVFMLLFFLGTFRSLIVLVYLAYTLDLYSRGVFRLDTRTIGISLLLGLIVVWLSGSVQAILVRVGFTFLVFHNLVRLSIPYGIFHGALLFSDNPRHLVAGLFGATGVGNYTYFFFGQAVADFGILGLMEAFLLGFLLGESERNPKSLAFVLSIMIYALDPGIDAVLLISILGALLCSGE
;
A
#
# COMPACT_ATOMS: atom_id res chain seq x y z
N MET A 1 1.79 -20.54 -2.63
CA MET A 1 2.76 -20.12 -1.60
C MET A 1 3.79 -19.12 -2.10
N ARG A 2 3.69 -18.62 -3.35
CA ARG A 2 4.65 -17.62 -3.86
C ARG A 2 4.39 -16.26 -3.19
N GLY A 3 3.12 -15.85 -3.09
CA GLY A 3 2.69 -14.60 -2.49
C GLY A 3 3.12 -14.47 -1.03
N LEU A 4 2.78 -15.47 -0.19
CA LEU A 4 3.15 -15.45 1.22
C LEU A 4 4.67 -15.36 1.42
N LYS A 5 5.48 -16.12 0.67
CA LYS A 5 6.94 -16.08 0.80
C LYS A 5 7.52 -14.68 0.53
N ILE A 6 7.07 -14.04 -0.56
CA ILE A 6 7.55 -12.70 -0.93
C ILE A 6 7.08 -11.66 0.09
N PHE A 7 5.81 -11.73 0.51
CA PHE A 7 5.29 -10.83 1.54
C PHE A 7 6.01 -11.01 2.88
N SER A 8 6.22 -12.25 3.33
CA SER A 8 6.98 -12.57 4.55
C SER A 8 8.38 -11.97 4.50
N LEU A 9 9.09 -12.10 3.36
CA LEU A 9 10.41 -11.51 3.20
C LEU A 9 10.35 -10.00 3.39
N ALA A 10 9.44 -9.30 2.70
CA ALA A 10 9.28 -7.86 2.84
C ALA A 10 8.90 -7.45 4.27
N PHE A 11 7.95 -8.16 4.89
CA PHE A 11 7.48 -7.92 6.25
C PHE A 11 8.60 -8.06 7.29
N PHE A 12 9.32 -9.19 7.28
CA PHE A 12 10.38 -9.44 8.25
C PHE A 12 11.61 -8.56 8.00
N THR A 13 11.93 -8.24 6.74
CA THR A 13 12.97 -7.25 6.43
C THR A 13 12.59 -5.88 6.98
N TYR A 14 11.36 -5.41 6.77
CA TYR A 14 10.88 -4.14 7.32
C TYR A 14 10.93 -4.14 8.85
N LEU A 15 10.43 -5.21 9.48
CA LEU A 15 10.42 -5.37 10.94
C LEU A 15 11.84 -5.37 11.50
N LEU A 16 12.79 -6.05 10.86
CA LEU A 16 14.19 -6.07 11.28
C LEU A 16 14.83 -4.69 11.18
N ILE A 17 14.58 -3.95 10.10
CA ILE A 17 15.05 -2.57 9.94
C ILE A 17 14.45 -1.65 11.02
N ALA A 18 13.17 -1.83 11.33
CA ALA A 18 12.49 -1.07 12.39
C ALA A 18 13.09 -1.36 13.77
N LEU A 19 13.36 -2.64 14.09
CA LEU A 19 14.00 -3.04 15.34
C LEU A 19 15.43 -2.52 15.43
N TYR A 20 16.21 -2.63 14.34
CA TYR A 20 17.57 -2.08 14.27
C TYR A 20 17.57 -0.58 14.60
N SER A 21 16.68 0.18 13.96
CA SER A 21 16.58 1.63 14.14
C SER A 21 16.12 2.04 15.56
N ASN A 22 15.36 1.20 16.25
CA ASN A 22 14.84 1.48 17.59
C ASN A 22 15.73 0.97 18.75
N TYR A 23 16.51 -0.10 18.52
CA TYR A 23 17.27 -0.79 19.58
C TYR A 23 18.79 -0.76 19.40
N LEU A 24 19.28 -0.93 18.16
CA LEU A 24 20.69 -1.25 17.92
C LEU A 24 21.55 -0.01 17.64
N ASP A 25 20.97 1.03 17.05
CA ASP A 25 21.66 2.29 16.78
C ASP A 25 21.23 3.38 17.78
N SER A 26 22.14 3.75 18.69
CA SER A 26 21.89 4.74 19.73
C SER A 26 21.59 6.14 19.17
N ARG A 27 22.20 6.51 18.04
CA ARG A 27 22.00 7.83 17.41
C ARG A 27 20.64 7.91 16.73
N LEU A 28 20.23 6.85 16.03
CA LEU A 28 18.88 6.76 15.44
C LEU A 28 17.82 6.76 16.52
N LYS A 29 18.05 6.00 17.60
CA LYS A 29 17.20 5.95 18.78
C LYS A 29 16.96 7.37 19.32
N GLU A 30 18.01 8.11 19.66
CA GLU A 30 17.88 9.48 20.18
C GLU A 30 17.04 10.39 19.27
N LEU A 31 17.26 10.33 17.95
CA LEU A 31 16.49 11.12 16.97
C LEU A 31 15.00 10.74 16.91
N ILE A 32 14.68 9.45 17.04
CA ILE A 32 13.31 8.97 17.02
C ILE A 32 12.58 9.37 18.31
N TYR A 33 13.21 9.16 19.47
CA TYR A 33 12.59 9.40 20.78
C TYR A 33 12.60 10.88 21.21
N ALA A 34 13.43 11.73 20.60
CA ALA A 34 13.38 13.18 20.76
C ALA A 34 12.01 13.80 20.42
N ARG A 35 11.14 13.05 19.72
CA ARG A 35 9.75 13.45 19.41
C ARG A 35 8.75 13.20 20.55
N GLY A 36 9.22 12.91 21.76
CA GLY A 36 8.38 12.82 22.97
C GLY A 36 7.77 11.44 23.24
N PHE A 37 8.23 10.39 22.57
CA PHE A 37 7.73 9.03 22.77
C PHE A 37 8.56 8.29 23.83
N SER A 38 7.92 7.45 24.66
CA SER A 38 8.62 6.65 25.67
C SER A 38 9.18 5.35 25.06
N PRO A 39 10.45 4.99 25.29
CA PRO A 39 11.06 3.75 24.80
C PRO A 39 10.56 2.46 25.49
N SER A 40 9.71 2.59 26.52
CA SER A 40 9.17 1.45 27.25
C SER A 40 8.10 0.72 26.43
N MET A 41 8.50 -0.46 25.92
CA MET A 41 7.68 -1.53 25.34
C MET A 41 7.59 -1.65 23.80
N VAL A 42 8.60 -1.27 23.01
CA VAL A 42 8.68 -1.68 21.58
C VAL A 42 8.50 -3.21 21.41
N LEU A 43 8.88 -4.01 22.42
CA LEU A 43 8.62 -5.44 22.52
C LEU A 43 7.12 -5.81 22.41
N LEU A 44 6.22 -5.03 23.01
CA LEU A 44 4.77 -5.26 22.91
C LEU A 44 4.31 -5.10 21.45
N GLY A 45 4.76 -4.04 20.78
CA GLY A 45 4.51 -3.83 19.35
C GLY A 45 5.02 -5.01 18.51
N LEU A 46 6.22 -5.51 18.81
CA LEU A 46 6.78 -6.68 18.13
C LEU A 46 5.92 -7.94 18.31
N VAL A 47 5.52 -8.26 19.54
CA VAL A 47 4.67 -9.42 19.81
C VAL A 47 3.35 -9.31 19.04
N TYR A 48 2.69 -8.15 19.08
CA TYR A 48 1.45 -7.95 18.33
C TYR A 48 1.65 -8.00 16.81
N ALA A 49 2.74 -7.44 16.28
CA ALA A 49 3.07 -7.56 14.86
C ALA A 49 3.21 -9.03 14.44
N LEU A 50 3.83 -9.87 15.27
CA LEU A 50 3.97 -11.30 15.02
C LEU A 50 2.61 -12.04 15.12
N ILE A 51 1.78 -11.74 16.11
CA ILE A 51 0.43 -12.33 16.24
C ILE A 51 -0.43 -11.96 15.03
N PHE A 52 -0.43 -10.69 14.60
CA PHE A 52 -1.13 -10.24 13.41
C PHE A 52 -0.60 -10.93 12.15
N PHE A 53 0.72 -11.10 12.04
CA PHE A 53 1.33 -11.84 10.94
C PHE A 53 0.94 -13.33 10.94
N LEU A 54 0.77 -13.95 12.11
CA LEU A 54 0.26 -15.33 12.22
C LEU A 54 -1.21 -15.42 11.78
N ALA A 55 -2.06 -14.46 12.17
CA ALA A 55 -3.45 -14.38 11.70
C ALA A 55 -3.51 -14.17 10.18
N PHE A 56 -2.67 -13.30 9.64
CA PHE A 56 -2.52 -13.10 8.20
C PHE A 56 -2.08 -14.39 7.49
N SER A 57 -1.06 -15.06 8.01
CA SER A 57 -0.54 -16.30 7.44
C SER A 57 -1.58 -17.42 7.49
N SER A 58 -2.39 -17.50 8.56
CA SER A 58 -3.44 -18.50 8.68
C SER A 58 -4.57 -18.25 7.68
N GLY A 59 -5.01 -17.01 7.49
CA GLY A 59 -5.99 -16.65 6.44
C GLY A 59 -5.52 -17.04 5.04
N TYR A 60 -4.25 -16.79 4.74
CA TYR A 60 -3.63 -17.22 3.49
C TYR A 60 -3.64 -18.75 3.33
N LEU A 61 -3.25 -19.50 4.37
CA LEU A 61 -3.19 -20.97 4.32
C LEU A 61 -4.57 -21.61 4.21
N VAL A 62 -5.58 -21.07 4.91
CA VAL A 62 -6.98 -21.50 4.79
C VAL A 62 -7.43 -21.38 3.35
N ARG A 63 -7.17 -20.22 2.73
CA ARG A 63 -7.52 -20.02 1.33
C ARG A 63 -6.81 -21.01 0.42
N LEU A 64 -5.51 -21.23 0.61
CA LEU A 64 -4.71 -22.14 -0.19
C LEU A 64 -5.11 -23.62 -0.02
N ARG A 65 -5.71 -24.00 1.11
CA ARG A 65 -6.29 -25.34 1.33
C ARG A 65 -7.64 -25.48 0.64
N SER A 66 -8.46 -24.43 0.67
CA SER A 66 -9.80 -24.39 0.09
C SER A 66 -9.80 -24.09 -1.42
N LYS A 67 -8.86 -24.66 -2.21
CA LYS A 67 -8.67 -24.29 -3.63
C LYS A 67 -9.94 -24.40 -4.48
N GLY A 68 -10.83 -25.32 -4.16
CA GLY A 68 -12.11 -25.54 -4.85
C GLY A 68 -13.22 -24.55 -4.51
N LEU A 69 -13.15 -23.82 -3.40
CA LEU A 69 -14.14 -22.81 -3.05
C LEU A 69 -13.89 -21.52 -3.82
N ARG A 70 -14.72 -21.25 -4.82
CA ARG A 70 -14.80 -19.93 -5.45
C ARG A 70 -15.49 -18.99 -4.48
N VAL A 71 -14.80 -17.91 -4.14
CA VAL A 71 -15.42 -16.80 -3.41
C VAL A 71 -16.43 -16.18 -4.36
N ASN A 72 -17.65 -15.99 -3.86
CA ASN A 72 -18.71 -15.40 -4.67
C ASN A 72 -18.32 -13.96 -5.06
N PRO A 73 -18.37 -13.56 -6.34
CA PRO A 73 -18.08 -12.18 -6.77
C PRO A 73 -18.85 -11.11 -5.99
N TRP A 74 -20.05 -11.44 -5.51
CA TRP A 74 -20.86 -10.55 -4.65
C TRP A 74 -20.14 -10.13 -3.37
N PHE A 75 -19.24 -10.95 -2.83
CA PHE A 75 -18.41 -10.59 -1.68
C PHE A 75 -17.52 -9.38 -2.01
N TYR A 76 -16.85 -9.41 -3.16
CA TYR A 76 -16.00 -8.30 -3.61
C TYR A 76 -16.82 -7.06 -3.91
N ILE A 77 -17.94 -7.22 -4.64
CA ILE A 77 -18.82 -6.09 -5.00
C ILE A 77 -19.37 -5.42 -3.73
N THR A 78 -19.85 -6.20 -2.77
CA THR A 78 -20.38 -5.67 -1.50
C THR A 78 -19.29 -4.97 -0.70
N GLY A 79 -18.08 -5.54 -0.64
CA GLY A 79 -16.95 -4.91 0.03
C GLY A 79 -16.55 -3.58 -0.60
N ILE A 80 -16.43 -3.53 -1.93
CA ILE A 80 -16.14 -2.29 -2.67
C ILE A 80 -17.26 -1.29 -2.43
N PHE A 81 -18.52 -1.69 -2.53
CA PHE A 81 -19.67 -0.82 -2.31
C PHE A 81 -19.68 -0.21 -0.91
N ALA A 82 -19.49 -1.03 0.14
CA ALA A 82 -19.44 -0.58 1.53
C ALA A 82 -18.29 0.41 1.76
N LEU A 83 -17.09 0.12 1.23
CA LEU A 83 -15.93 1.01 1.34
C LEU A 83 -16.04 2.27 0.46
N SER A 84 -16.89 2.27 -0.57
CA SER A 84 -17.06 3.43 -1.46
C SER A 84 -17.87 4.56 -0.83
N PHE A 85 -18.69 4.29 0.19
CA PHE A 85 -19.41 5.34 0.95
C PHE A 85 -18.47 6.30 1.68
N VAL A 86 -17.24 5.87 1.87
CA VAL A 86 -16.27 6.48 2.76
C VAL A 86 -15.64 7.70 2.11
N GLU A 87 -15.19 7.54 0.87
CA GLU A 87 -14.42 8.57 0.19
C GLU A 87 -15.31 9.64 -0.46
N PHE A 88 -16.51 9.26 -0.91
CA PHE A 88 -17.41 10.19 -1.58
C PHE A 88 -18.87 9.81 -1.35
N PRO A 89 -19.78 10.78 -1.09
CA PRO A 89 -21.22 10.53 -1.04
C PRO A 89 -21.77 9.91 -2.34
N LEU A 90 -21.12 10.19 -3.47
CA LEU A 90 -21.42 9.63 -4.80
C LEU A 90 -20.53 8.43 -5.18
N GLY A 91 -19.57 8.06 -4.31
CA GLY A 91 -18.66 6.94 -4.53
C GLY A 91 -19.37 5.63 -4.83
N PRO A 92 -20.42 5.24 -4.09
CA PRO A 92 -21.18 4.02 -4.38
C PRO A 92 -21.87 4.04 -5.75
N LEU A 93 -22.38 5.19 -6.19
CA LEU A 93 -22.98 5.35 -7.51
C LEU A 93 -21.92 5.18 -8.61
N LEU A 94 -20.77 5.82 -8.47
CA LEU A 94 -19.62 5.68 -9.38
C LEU A 94 -19.12 4.23 -9.42
N THR A 95 -19.02 3.58 -8.26
CA THR A 95 -18.64 2.16 -8.15
C THR A 95 -19.63 1.25 -8.85
N VAL A 96 -20.94 1.44 -8.65
CA VAL A 96 -21.98 0.65 -9.34
C VAL A 96 -21.93 0.89 -10.85
N LEU A 97 -21.71 2.12 -11.30
CA LEU A 97 -21.56 2.44 -12.72
C LEU A 97 -20.30 1.82 -13.32
N LEU A 98 -19.17 1.85 -12.61
CA LEU A 98 -17.91 1.26 -13.07
C LEU A 98 -17.95 -0.27 -13.09
N ILE A 99 -18.50 -0.89 -12.05
CA ILE A 99 -18.70 -2.35 -11.99
C ILE A 99 -19.74 -2.76 -13.04
N GLY A 100 -20.82 -2.01 -13.21
CA GLY A 100 -21.82 -2.23 -14.25
C GLY A 100 -21.20 -2.14 -15.65
N ALA A 101 -20.46 -1.07 -15.94
CA ALA A 101 -19.74 -0.92 -17.20
C ALA A 101 -18.75 -2.08 -17.45
N TYR A 102 -18.06 -2.55 -16.40
CA TYR A 102 -17.14 -3.68 -16.46
C TYR A 102 -17.85 -5.01 -16.75
N CYS A 103 -18.96 -5.30 -16.07
CA CYS A 103 -19.71 -6.55 -16.20
C CYS A 103 -20.54 -6.63 -17.48
N PHE A 104 -21.08 -5.49 -17.96
CA PHE A 104 -22.04 -5.47 -19.08
C PHE A 104 -21.41 -5.14 -20.45
N HIS A 105 -20.18 -4.60 -20.50
CA HIS A 105 -19.51 -4.29 -21.76
C HIS A 105 -18.18 -5.05 -21.95
N PRO A 106 -18.17 -6.16 -22.72
CA PRO A 106 -16.97 -6.96 -22.96
C PRO A 106 -15.78 -6.14 -23.51
N GLY A 107 -16.07 -5.16 -24.38
CA GLY A 107 -15.04 -4.29 -24.96
C GLY A 107 -14.44 -3.26 -23.99
N MET A 108 -15.09 -2.96 -22.87
CA MET A 108 -14.51 -2.08 -21.85
C MET A 108 -13.47 -2.80 -21.00
N ARG A 109 -13.60 -4.12 -20.80
CA ARG A 109 -12.65 -4.93 -20.02
C ARG A 109 -11.24 -4.88 -20.58
N ASP A 110 -11.10 -5.09 -21.88
CA ASP A 110 -9.79 -5.10 -22.55
C ASP A 110 -9.16 -3.70 -22.63
N ARG A 111 -10.00 -2.67 -22.67
CA ARG A 111 -9.55 -1.28 -22.76
C ARG A 111 -9.31 -0.63 -21.40
N LEU A 112 -9.85 -1.18 -20.31
CA LEU A 112 -9.75 -0.59 -18.97
C LEU A 112 -8.30 -0.33 -18.54
N PRO A 113 -7.33 -1.26 -18.72
CA PRO A 113 -5.94 -1.01 -18.36
C PRO A 113 -5.33 0.17 -19.13
N PHE A 114 -5.69 0.35 -20.41
CA PHE A 114 -5.22 1.48 -21.22
C PHE A 114 -5.81 2.80 -20.76
N HIS A 115 -7.10 2.83 -20.40
CA HIS A 115 -7.73 4.02 -19.82
C HIS A 115 -7.11 4.35 -18.45
N ALA A 116 -6.84 3.34 -17.62
CA ALA A 116 -6.16 3.52 -16.34
C ALA A 116 -4.77 4.14 -16.52
N ILE A 117 -3.97 3.67 -17.49
CA ILE A 117 -2.68 4.28 -17.84
C ILE A 117 -2.87 5.73 -18.30
N GLY A 118 -3.83 5.99 -19.18
CA GLY A 118 -4.13 7.33 -19.68
C GLY A 118 -4.44 8.30 -18.54
N VAL A 119 -5.36 7.93 -17.65
CA VAL A 119 -5.73 8.73 -16.47
C VAL A 119 -4.53 8.89 -15.53
N ALA A 120 -3.78 7.81 -15.26
CA ALA A 120 -2.61 7.84 -14.38
C ALA A 120 -1.48 8.76 -14.87
N ILE A 121 -1.39 9.04 -16.16
CA ILE A 121 -0.42 9.98 -16.74
C ILE A 121 -1.01 11.39 -16.82
N VAL A 122 -2.22 11.52 -17.35
CA VAL A 122 -2.86 12.81 -17.60
C VAL A 122 -3.20 13.53 -16.30
N ALA A 123 -3.74 12.84 -15.30
CA ALA A 123 -4.17 13.48 -14.06
C ALA A 123 -3.00 14.16 -13.32
N PRO A 124 -1.85 13.50 -13.05
CA PRO A 124 -0.69 14.19 -12.45
C PRO A 124 -0.21 15.38 -13.27
N LEU A 125 -0.16 15.27 -14.60
CA LEU A 125 0.26 16.37 -15.47
C LEU A 125 -0.68 17.57 -15.36
N VAL A 126 -2.00 17.34 -15.39
CA VAL A 126 -2.99 18.40 -15.21
C VAL A 126 -2.84 19.07 -13.84
N PHE A 127 -2.67 18.29 -12.76
CA PHE A 127 -2.44 18.86 -11.43
C PHE A 127 -1.13 19.66 -11.37
N TYR A 128 -0.06 19.19 -11.98
CA TYR A 128 1.21 19.90 -12.01
C TYR A 128 1.14 21.20 -12.82
N LEU A 129 0.35 21.25 -13.89
CA LEU A 129 0.13 22.47 -14.68
C LEU A 129 -0.79 23.47 -13.99
N THR A 130 -1.78 23.01 -13.24
CA THR A 130 -2.82 23.87 -12.63
C THR A 130 -2.50 24.32 -11.21
N VAL A 131 -1.91 23.44 -10.39
CA VAL A 131 -1.59 23.69 -8.98
C VAL A 131 -0.10 23.94 -8.78
N GLY A 132 0.75 23.27 -9.56
CA GLY A 132 2.21 23.35 -9.49
C GLY A 132 2.88 22.03 -9.13
N ILE A 133 4.22 22.01 -9.20
CA ILE A 133 5.02 20.80 -9.01
C ILE A 133 5.57 20.76 -7.57
N PRO A 134 5.28 19.69 -6.79
CA PRO A 134 5.74 19.58 -5.41
C PRO A 134 7.26 19.63 -5.22
N LEU A 135 8.05 19.21 -6.22
CA LEU A 135 9.51 19.34 -6.21
C LEU A 135 9.99 20.78 -5.99
N PHE A 136 9.25 21.77 -6.48
CA PHE A 136 9.60 23.19 -6.32
C PHE A 136 8.85 23.86 -5.16
N ASN A 137 7.74 23.27 -4.70
CA ASN A 137 7.00 23.74 -3.55
C ASN A 137 6.51 22.56 -2.68
N ASN A 138 7.26 22.27 -1.61
CA ASN A 138 7.02 21.14 -0.72
C ASN A 138 5.64 21.15 -0.04
N SER A 139 5.01 22.32 0.12
CA SER A 139 3.68 22.42 0.74
C SER A 139 2.58 21.76 -0.11
N LEU A 140 2.76 21.72 -1.44
CA LEU A 140 1.82 21.11 -2.38
C LEU A 140 1.71 19.60 -2.22
N ARG A 141 2.66 18.95 -1.53
CA ARG A 141 2.61 17.51 -1.24
C ARG A 141 1.36 17.12 -0.46
N TYR A 142 0.91 17.96 0.46
CA TYR A 142 -0.27 17.64 1.27
C TYR A 142 -1.57 17.79 0.49
N VAL A 143 -1.58 18.69 -0.51
CA VAL A 143 -2.73 18.93 -1.39
C VAL A 143 -2.86 17.83 -2.45
N LEU A 144 -1.73 17.43 -3.05
CA LEU A 144 -1.72 16.52 -4.20
C LEU A 144 -1.63 15.03 -3.82
N VAL A 145 -1.50 14.69 -2.53
CA VAL A 145 -1.28 13.29 -2.10
C VAL A 145 -2.40 12.36 -2.57
N GLY A 146 -3.67 12.72 -2.35
CA GLY A 146 -4.82 11.87 -2.70
C GLY A 146 -4.87 11.58 -4.21
N PRO A 147 -4.93 12.61 -5.07
CA PRO A 147 -4.96 12.40 -6.52
C PRO A 147 -3.75 11.65 -7.07
N LEU A 148 -2.55 11.86 -6.50
CA LEU A 148 -1.35 11.16 -6.93
C LEU A 148 -1.32 9.71 -6.45
N VAL A 149 -1.82 9.39 -5.26
CA VAL A 149 -2.01 8.01 -4.79
C VAL A 149 -2.97 7.27 -5.72
N PHE A 150 -4.12 7.87 -6.05
CA PHE A 150 -5.08 7.30 -6.99
C PHE A 150 -4.44 7.06 -8.37
N SER A 151 -3.70 8.04 -8.88
CA SER A 151 -2.97 7.91 -10.15
C SER A 151 -1.94 6.80 -10.11
N ALA A 152 -1.23 6.62 -8.99
CA ALA A 152 -0.24 5.55 -8.84
C ALA A 152 -0.89 4.16 -8.80
N LEU A 153 -2.05 4.02 -8.16
CA LEU A 153 -2.82 2.77 -8.14
C LEU A 153 -3.32 2.42 -9.54
N LEU A 154 -3.86 3.38 -10.29
CA LEU A 154 -4.25 3.18 -11.68
C LEU A 154 -3.05 2.87 -12.58
N GLY A 155 -1.91 3.52 -12.38
CA GLY A 155 -0.67 3.24 -13.12
C GLY A 155 -0.12 1.84 -12.85
N ALA A 156 -0.13 1.41 -11.58
CA ALA A 156 0.24 0.05 -11.17
C ALA A 156 -0.71 -0.98 -11.77
N PHE A 157 -2.02 -0.75 -11.69
CA PHE A 157 -3.05 -1.60 -12.30
C PHE A 157 -2.83 -1.72 -13.81
N GLY A 158 -2.66 -0.57 -14.47
CA GLY A 158 -2.38 -0.46 -15.89
C GLY A 158 -1.14 -1.25 -16.32
N ILE A 159 -0.01 -1.09 -15.64
CA ILE A 159 1.22 -1.83 -15.95
C ILE A 159 1.00 -3.34 -15.86
N VAL A 160 0.35 -3.81 -14.79
CA VAL A 160 0.19 -5.23 -14.53
C VAL A 160 -0.80 -5.87 -15.51
N TYR A 161 -1.96 -5.23 -15.72
CA TYR A 161 -3.06 -5.82 -16.48
C TYR A 161 -2.95 -5.64 -17.99
N THR A 162 -2.18 -4.67 -18.47
CA THR A 162 -1.96 -4.48 -19.91
C THR A 162 -1.06 -5.58 -20.49
N ASP A 163 -1.40 -6.08 -21.68
CA ASP A 163 -0.63 -7.10 -22.41
C ASP A 163 0.32 -6.51 -23.46
N THR A 164 0.94 -5.37 -23.14
CA THR A 164 1.95 -4.74 -23.97
C THR A 164 3.33 -5.40 -23.82
N SER A 165 4.20 -5.14 -24.79
CA SER A 165 5.59 -5.63 -24.76
C SER A 165 6.36 -5.09 -23.56
N VAL A 166 7.38 -5.83 -23.11
CA VAL A 166 8.24 -5.42 -21.98
C VAL A 166 8.83 -4.03 -22.20
N ARG A 167 9.23 -3.69 -23.43
CA ARG A 167 9.77 -2.35 -23.76
C ARG A 167 8.78 -1.23 -23.44
N VAL A 168 7.51 -1.41 -23.77
CA VAL A 168 6.45 -0.44 -23.49
C VAL A 168 6.21 -0.36 -21.98
N LYS A 169 6.19 -1.50 -21.28
CA LYS A 169 6.05 -1.50 -19.80
C LYS A 169 7.22 -0.81 -19.11
N THR A 170 8.46 -1.02 -19.58
CA THR A 170 9.64 -0.32 -19.06
C THR A 170 9.54 1.18 -19.32
N LEU A 171 9.09 1.60 -20.51
CA LEU A 171 8.86 3.01 -20.81
C LEU A 171 7.81 3.62 -19.88
N LEU A 172 6.67 2.94 -19.69
CA LEU A 172 5.62 3.38 -18.77
C LEU A 172 6.13 3.49 -17.32
N PHE A 173 6.90 2.49 -16.87
CA PHE A 173 7.55 2.53 -15.56
C PHE A 173 8.45 3.77 -15.42
N LEU A 174 9.28 4.09 -16.41
CA LEU A 174 10.14 5.27 -16.39
C LEU A 174 9.34 6.59 -16.40
N VAL A 175 8.24 6.65 -17.15
CA VAL A 175 7.34 7.81 -17.15
C VAL A 175 6.72 8.01 -15.76
N PHE A 176 6.18 6.95 -15.14
CA PHE A 176 5.61 7.04 -13.80
C PHE A 176 6.67 7.38 -12.75
N MET A 177 7.88 6.83 -12.87
CA MET A 177 9.02 7.20 -12.04
C MET A 177 9.27 8.70 -12.07
N LEU A 178 9.34 9.29 -13.27
CA LEU A 178 9.52 10.73 -13.45
C LEU A 178 8.35 11.53 -12.84
N LEU A 179 7.10 11.13 -13.12
CA LEU A 179 5.92 11.82 -12.61
C LEU A 179 5.87 11.84 -11.08
N PHE A 180 6.11 10.71 -10.42
CA PHE A 180 6.07 10.62 -8.96
C PHE A 180 7.33 11.18 -8.29
N PHE A 181 8.46 11.24 -9.02
CA PHE A 181 9.65 11.96 -8.61
C PHE A 181 9.40 13.47 -8.56
N LEU A 182 8.78 14.05 -9.59
CA LEU A 182 8.35 15.45 -9.59
C LEU A 182 7.33 15.74 -8.48
N GLY A 183 6.53 14.73 -8.12
CA GLY A 183 5.63 14.77 -6.97
C GLY A 183 6.34 14.65 -5.62
N THR A 184 7.62 14.29 -5.57
CA THR A 184 8.41 13.96 -4.36
C THR A 184 7.83 12.82 -3.51
N PHE A 185 7.05 11.92 -4.13
CA PHE A 185 6.41 10.79 -3.45
C PHE A 185 7.18 9.48 -3.64
N ARG A 186 8.22 9.28 -2.82
CA ARG A 186 9.05 8.06 -2.81
C ARG A 186 8.25 6.76 -2.68
N SER A 187 7.16 6.74 -1.91
CA SER A 187 6.37 5.53 -1.70
C SER A 187 5.58 5.14 -2.96
N LEU A 188 5.13 6.12 -3.76
CA LEU A 188 4.42 5.87 -5.02
C LEU A 188 5.37 5.33 -6.09
N ILE A 189 6.59 5.85 -6.13
CA ILE A 189 7.70 5.30 -6.93
C ILE A 189 7.92 3.81 -6.59
N VAL A 190 7.98 3.46 -5.30
CA VAL A 190 8.13 2.07 -4.85
C VAL A 190 6.93 1.22 -5.27
N LEU A 191 5.69 1.71 -5.16
CA LEU A 191 4.49 0.98 -5.59
C LEU A 191 4.55 0.59 -7.07
N VAL A 192 4.87 1.55 -7.95
CA VAL A 192 4.95 1.31 -9.40
C VAL A 192 6.10 0.36 -9.73
N TYR A 193 7.24 0.51 -9.06
CA TYR A 193 8.37 -0.42 -9.20
C TYR A 193 7.98 -1.85 -8.80
N LEU A 194 7.30 -2.03 -7.67
CA LEU A 194 6.82 -3.33 -7.23
C LEU A 194 5.86 -3.93 -8.25
N ALA A 195 4.91 -3.14 -8.76
CA ALA A 195 3.95 -3.59 -9.77
C ALA A 195 4.64 -4.05 -11.05
N TYR A 196 5.61 -3.27 -11.54
CA TYR A 196 6.41 -3.61 -12.71
C TYR A 196 7.25 -4.87 -12.51
N THR A 197 8.02 -4.95 -11.42
CA THR A 197 8.92 -6.07 -11.16
C THR A 197 8.18 -7.37 -10.86
N LEU A 198 7.11 -7.31 -10.07
CA LEU A 198 6.29 -8.48 -9.76
C LEU A 198 5.49 -8.97 -10.97
N ASP A 199 5.03 -8.09 -11.87
CA ASP A 199 4.43 -8.50 -13.14
C ASP A 199 5.45 -9.29 -14.00
N LEU A 200 6.65 -8.73 -14.21
CA LEU A 200 7.70 -9.41 -14.97
C LEU A 200 8.13 -10.74 -14.32
N TYR A 201 8.17 -10.79 -12.98
CA TYR A 201 8.46 -12.01 -12.23
C TYR A 201 7.36 -13.05 -12.41
N SER A 202 6.11 -12.65 -12.32
CA SER A 202 4.95 -13.54 -12.51
C SER A 202 4.90 -14.14 -13.91
N ARG A 203 5.37 -13.41 -14.93
CA ARG A 203 5.49 -13.85 -16.33
C ARG A 203 6.73 -14.71 -16.60
N GLY A 204 7.59 -14.96 -15.60
CA GLY A 204 8.84 -15.71 -15.77
C GLY A 204 9.90 -15.01 -16.62
N VAL A 205 9.70 -13.73 -16.94
CA VAL A 205 10.64 -12.90 -17.71
C VAL A 205 11.75 -12.36 -16.80
N PHE A 206 11.44 -12.17 -15.52
CA PHE A 206 12.40 -11.71 -14.53
C PHE A 206 13.48 -12.78 -14.28
N ARG A 207 14.69 -12.48 -14.73
CA ARG A 207 15.91 -13.15 -14.30
C ARG A 207 16.70 -12.13 -13.49
N LEU A 208 17.37 -12.56 -12.41
CA LEU A 208 18.34 -11.73 -11.69
C LEU A 208 19.54 -11.47 -12.62
N ASP A 209 19.34 -10.56 -13.57
CA ASP A 209 20.32 -10.12 -14.54
C ASP A 209 20.86 -8.74 -14.16
N THR A 210 21.90 -8.31 -14.87
CA THR A 210 22.54 -7.00 -14.65
C THR A 210 21.57 -5.83 -14.84
N ARG A 211 20.58 -5.96 -15.73
CA ARG A 211 19.57 -4.91 -15.98
C ARG A 211 18.64 -4.73 -14.79
N THR A 212 18.16 -5.83 -14.23
CA THR A 212 17.27 -5.84 -13.07
C THR A 212 17.97 -5.27 -11.85
N ILE A 213 19.24 -5.62 -11.64
CA ILE A 213 20.10 -5.04 -10.60
C ILE A 213 20.25 -3.54 -10.84
N GLY A 214 20.52 -3.12 -12.07
CA GLY A 214 20.65 -1.70 -12.44
C GLY A 214 19.37 -0.88 -12.17
N ILE A 215 18.20 -1.39 -12.54
CA ILE A 215 16.91 -0.73 -12.26
C ILE A 215 16.65 -0.64 -10.74
N SER A 216 16.96 -1.70 -10.00
CA SER A 216 16.77 -1.74 -8.55
C SER A 216 17.73 -0.79 -7.82
N LEU A 217 18.97 -0.69 -8.30
CA LEU A 217 19.96 0.27 -7.81
C LEU A 217 19.52 1.71 -8.11
N LEU A 218 19.07 2.00 -9.33
CA LEU A 218 18.55 3.31 -9.71
C LEU A 218 17.38 3.72 -8.81
N LEU A 219 16.43 2.81 -8.58
CA LEU A 219 15.34 3.04 -7.63
C LEU A 219 15.88 3.36 -6.23
N GLY A 220 16.81 2.55 -5.72
CA GLY A 220 17.43 2.76 -4.42
C GLY A 220 18.06 4.16 -4.30
N LEU A 221 18.81 4.58 -5.31
CA LEU A 221 19.41 5.91 -5.37
C LEU A 221 18.36 7.04 -5.38
N ILE A 222 17.30 6.90 -6.18
CA ILE A 222 16.21 7.88 -6.23
C ILE A 222 15.50 7.99 -4.87
N VAL A 223 15.19 6.85 -4.25
CA VAL A 223 14.55 6.81 -2.94
C VAL A 223 15.45 7.44 -1.87
N VAL A 224 16.76 7.15 -1.88
CA VAL A 224 17.72 7.76 -0.96
C VAL A 224 17.83 9.27 -1.19
N TRP A 225 17.92 9.71 -2.44
CA TRP A 225 18.00 11.13 -2.80
C TRP A 225 16.76 11.90 -2.34
N LEU A 226 15.56 11.42 -2.66
CA LEU A 226 14.30 12.01 -2.21
C LEU A 226 14.14 11.98 -0.68
N SER A 227 14.84 11.07 0.00
CA SER A 227 14.83 10.97 1.46
C SER A 227 15.88 11.87 2.12
N GLY A 228 16.80 12.47 1.36
CA GLY A 228 17.93 13.25 1.84
C GLY A 228 19.09 12.40 2.36
N SER A 229 18.82 11.28 3.02
CA SER A 229 19.84 10.33 3.46
C SER A 229 19.27 8.94 3.74
N VAL A 230 20.14 7.93 3.82
CA VAL A 230 19.78 6.59 4.32
C VAL A 230 19.31 6.67 5.76
N GLN A 231 19.95 7.51 6.58
CA GLN A 231 19.56 7.75 7.97
C GLN A 231 18.10 8.21 8.08
N ALA A 232 17.65 9.12 7.21
CA ALA A 232 16.26 9.59 7.21
C ALA A 232 15.24 8.50 6.87
N ILE A 233 15.63 7.52 6.04
CA ILE A 233 14.80 6.34 5.75
C ILE A 233 14.69 5.46 7.01
N LEU A 234 15.82 5.16 7.66
CA LEU A 234 15.87 4.34 8.87
C LEU A 234 15.08 4.99 10.02
N VAL A 235 15.27 6.30 10.25
CA VAL A 235 14.47 7.08 11.22
C VAL A 235 12.99 6.95 10.93
N ARG A 236 12.56 7.03 9.67
CA ARG A 236 11.15 6.91 9.32
C ARG A 236 10.61 5.51 9.61
N VAL A 237 11.30 4.46 9.20
CA VAL A 237 10.88 3.08 9.45
C VAL A 237 10.78 2.81 10.94
N GLY A 238 11.78 3.28 11.71
CA GLY A 238 11.77 3.19 13.17
C GLY A 238 10.62 3.98 13.80
N PHE A 239 10.36 5.20 13.33
CA PHE A 239 9.26 6.05 13.79
C PHE A 239 7.89 5.46 13.47
N THR A 240 7.67 4.94 12.25
CA THR A 240 6.42 4.26 11.86
C THR A 240 6.11 3.08 12.80
N PHE A 241 7.13 2.30 13.16
CA PHE A 241 6.96 1.19 14.10
C PHE A 241 6.69 1.65 15.53
N LEU A 242 7.29 2.76 15.96
CA LEU A 242 7.02 3.37 17.25
C LEU A 242 5.58 3.90 17.34
N VAL A 243 5.07 4.53 16.27
CA VAL A 243 3.66 4.93 16.16
C VAL A 243 2.76 3.70 16.29
N PHE A 244 3.07 2.62 15.56
CA PHE A 244 2.34 1.35 15.67
C PHE A 244 2.32 0.80 17.10
N HIS A 245 3.46 0.79 17.78
CA HIS A 245 3.54 0.36 19.17
C HIS A 245 2.60 1.16 20.09
N ASN A 246 2.57 2.49 19.93
CA ASN A 246 1.69 3.33 20.74
C ASN A 246 0.22 3.10 20.40
N LEU A 247 -0.12 2.89 19.13
CA LEU A 247 -1.48 2.48 18.73
C LEU A 247 -1.87 1.16 19.41
N VAL A 248 -0.99 0.14 19.41
CA VAL A 248 -1.21 -1.13 20.13
C VAL A 248 -1.50 -0.87 21.61
N ARG A 249 -0.67 -0.07 22.27
CA ARG A 249 -0.81 0.22 23.70
C ARG A 249 -2.14 0.90 24.03
N LEU A 250 -2.57 1.86 23.20
CA LEU A 250 -3.78 2.65 23.45
C LEU A 250 -5.05 1.88 23.06
N SER A 251 -4.96 1.01 22.05
CA SER A 251 -6.14 0.44 21.38
C SER A 251 -6.53 -0.93 21.89
N ILE A 252 -5.74 -1.56 22.74
CA ILE A 252 -6.11 -2.87 23.27
C ILE A 252 -6.99 -2.69 24.52
N PRO A 253 -8.12 -3.42 24.62
CA PRO A 253 -8.53 -4.52 23.74
C PRO A 253 -9.49 -4.15 22.60
N TYR A 254 -10.14 -2.97 22.62
CA TYR A 254 -11.34 -2.70 21.81
C TYR A 254 -11.16 -1.81 20.57
N GLY A 255 -10.00 -1.16 20.40
CA GLY A 255 -9.80 -0.08 19.44
C GLY A 255 -10.06 1.28 20.08
N ILE A 256 -9.23 2.29 19.81
CA ILE A 256 -9.52 3.68 20.23
C ILE A 256 -10.42 4.39 19.21
N PHE A 257 -10.29 4.04 17.93
CA PHE A 257 -11.00 4.72 16.85
C PHE A 257 -12.31 4.03 16.45
N HIS A 258 -12.55 2.79 16.89
CA HIS A 258 -13.81 2.07 16.65
C HIS A 258 -14.23 2.03 15.17
N GLY A 259 -13.27 1.93 14.24
CA GLY A 259 -13.49 1.95 12.80
C GLY A 259 -13.29 3.31 12.13
N ALA A 260 -13.15 4.40 12.91
CA ALA A 260 -13.05 5.74 12.35
C ALA A 260 -11.79 5.95 11.48
N LEU A 261 -10.70 5.21 11.67
CA LEU A 261 -9.53 5.32 10.77
C LEU A 261 -9.79 4.67 9.42
N LEU A 262 -10.37 3.48 9.38
CA LEU A 262 -10.77 2.81 8.14
C LEU A 262 -11.72 3.70 7.32
N PHE A 263 -12.56 4.46 8.04
CA PHE A 263 -13.57 5.34 7.47
C PHE A 263 -13.15 6.82 7.35
N SER A 264 -11.86 7.13 7.48
CA SER A 264 -11.36 8.51 7.39
C SER A 264 -10.81 8.84 6.02
N ASP A 265 -11.08 10.05 5.52
CA ASP A 265 -10.42 10.62 4.33
C ASP A 265 -8.92 10.87 4.54
N ASN A 266 -8.48 11.00 5.79
CA ASN A 266 -7.07 11.21 6.13
C ASN A 266 -6.69 10.54 7.46
N PRO A 267 -6.58 9.20 7.49
CA PRO A 267 -6.32 8.45 8.71
C PRO A 267 -4.97 8.82 9.34
N ARG A 268 -3.97 9.18 8.53
CA ARG A 268 -2.64 9.56 9.01
C ARG A 268 -2.63 10.88 9.76
N HIS A 269 -3.52 11.80 9.40
CA HIS A 269 -3.69 13.05 10.14
C HIS A 269 -4.40 12.81 11.48
N LEU A 270 -5.40 11.91 11.52
CA LEU A 270 -6.04 11.51 12.78
C LEU A 270 -5.05 10.86 13.75
N VAL A 271 -4.22 9.94 13.25
CA VAL A 271 -3.15 9.31 14.05
C VAL A 271 -2.14 10.35 14.53
N ALA A 272 -1.73 11.30 13.67
CA ALA A 272 -0.83 12.38 14.08
C ALA A 272 -1.45 13.28 15.17
N GLY A 273 -2.76 13.54 15.09
CA GLY A 273 -3.50 14.32 16.07
C GLY A 273 -3.48 13.71 17.47
N LEU A 274 -3.55 12.37 17.59
CA LEU A 274 -3.43 11.68 18.89
C LEU A 274 -2.12 11.96 19.61
N PHE A 275 -1.05 12.23 18.87
CA PHE A 275 0.28 12.47 19.41
C PHE A 275 0.63 13.96 19.46
N GLY A 276 -0.37 14.84 19.46
CA GLY A 276 -0.20 16.29 19.61
C GLY A 276 0.42 16.99 18.40
N ALA A 277 0.52 16.31 17.25
CA ALA A 277 1.00 16.88 15.99
C ALA A 277 -0.15 17.46 15.14
N THR A 278 -1.12 18.08 15.79
CA THR A 278 -2.29 18.73 15.18
C THR A 278 -1.84 19.96 14.39
N GLY A 279 -1.71 19.82 13.06
CA GLY A 279 -1.57 20.97 12.15
C GLY A 279 -0.64 20.80 10.95
N VAL A 280 0.35 19.90 10.99
CA VAL A 280 1.33 19.76 9.87
C VAL A 280 1.80 18.30 9.64
N GLY A 281 1.46 17.37 10.55
CA GLY A 281 1.97 15.99 10.52
C GLY A 281 1.02 14.98 9.87
N ASN A 282 1.55 14.16 8.96
CA ASN A 282 0.92 12.89 8.56
C ASN A 282 1.78 11.76 9.12
N TYR A 283 1.29 11.07 10.14
CA TYR A 283 2.02 9.94 10.73
C TYR A 283 1.64 8.65 10.02
N THR A 284 2.66 7.97 9.52
CA THR A 284 2.52 6.62 9.00
C THR A 284 2.40 5.64 10.14
N TYR A 285 1.60 4.60 9.92
CA TYR A 285 1.42 3.48 10.84
C TYR A 285 1.72 2.20 10.07
N PHE A 286 2.43 1.27 10.73
CA PHE A 286 2.79 -0.02 10.16
C PHE A 286 1.56 -0.74 9.58
N PHE A 287 1.76 -1.71 8.66
CA PHE A 287 0.69 -2.45 7.95
C PHE A 287 -0.56 -2.78 8.78
N PHE A 288 -0.38 -3.25 10.02
CA PHE A 288 -1.45 -3.67 10.93
C PHE A 288 -1.95 -2.56 11.88
N GLY A 289 -1.44 -1.34 11.73
CA GLY A 289 -1.69 -0.24 12.65
C GLY A 289 -3.11 0.27 12.62
N GLN A 290 -3.73 0.42 11.45
CA GLN A 290 -5.14 0.81 11.37
C GLN A 290 -6.04 -0.28 11.96
N ALA A 291 -5.86 -1.55 11.58
CA ALA A 291 -6.65 -2.67 12.13
C ALA A 291 -6.60 -2.73 13.67
N VAL A 292 -5.41 -2.59 14.28
CA VAL A 292 -5.28 -2.53 15.74
C VAL A 292 -5.91 -1.26 16.31
N ALA A 293 -5.73 -0.12 15.67
CA ALA A 293 -6.20 1.16 16.17
C ALA A 293 -7.74 1.29 16.14
N ASP A 294 -8.38 0.71 15.13
CA ASP A 294 -9.82 0.69 14.98
C ASP A 294 -10.49 -0.40 15.80
N PHE A 295 -9.92 -1.61 15.86
CA PHE A 295 -10.61 -2.78 16.35
C PHE A 295 -9.89 -3.51 17.50
N GLY A 296 -8.72 -3.04 17.92
CA GLY A 296 -7.92 -3.67 18.97
C GLY A 296 -7.59 -5.12 18.63
N ILE A 297 -8.02 -6.06 19.47
CA ILE A 297 -7.82 -7.50 19.25
C ILE A 297 -8.64 -8.00 18.07
N LEU A 298 -9.82 -7.44 17.80
CA LEU A 298 -10.65 -7.82 16.65
C LEU A 298 -9.98 -7.47 15.32
N GLY A 299 -8.96 -6.61 15.31
CA GLY A 299 -8.11 -6.35 14.14
C GLY A 299 -7.41 -7.61 13.60
N LEU A 300 -7.30 -8.68 14.40
CA LEU A 300 -6.83 -9.99 13.91
C LEU A 300 -7.72 -10.57 12.81
N MET A 301 -9.02 -10.27 12.82
CA MET A 301 -9.94 -10.68 11.77
C MET A 301 -9.63 -9.97 10.44
N GLU A 302 -9.26 -8.69 10.51
CA GLU A 302 -8.85 -7.93 9.34
C GLU A 302 -7.51 -8.46 8.79
N ALA A 303 -6.53 -8.73 9.67
CA ALA A 303 -5.27 -9.35 9.27
C ALA A 303 -5.49 -10.72 8.59
N PHE A 304 -6.38 -11.55 9.16
CA PHE A 304 -6.79 -12.81 8.56
C PHE A 304 -7.42 -12.62 7.18
N LEU A 305 -8.34 -11.67 7.04
CA LEU A 305 -9.00 -11.37 5.77
C LEU A 305 -7.98 -10.93 4.71
N LEU A 306 -7.04 -10.05 5.04
CA LEU A 306 -5.98 -9.63 4.13
C LEU A 306 -5.13 -10.81 3.67
N GLY A 307 -4.79 -11.72 4.58
CA GLY A 307 -4.10 -12.96 4.25
C GLY A 307 -4.90 -13.84 3.29
N PHE A 308 -6.20 -13.97 3.54
CA PHE A 308 -7.12 -14.69 2.67
C PHE A 308 -7.19 -14.06 1.26
N LEU A 309 -7.27 -12.72 1.15
CA LEU A 309 -7.28 -11.99 -0.12
C LEU A 309 -5.96 -12.18 -0.90
N LEU A 310 -4.81 -12.17 -0.22
CA LEU A 310 -3.53 -12.51 -0.85
C LEU A 310 -3.53 -13.95 -1.38
N GLY A 311 -4.09 -14.89 -0.61
CA GLY A 311 -4.24 -16.28 -1.03
C GLY A 311 -5.15 -16.44 -2.26
N GLU A 312 -6.21 -15.63 -2.36
CA GLU A 312 -7.11 -15.62 -3.51
C GLU A 312 -6.41 -15.09 -4.77
N SER A 313 -5.59 -14.05 -4.63
CA SER A 313 -4.88 -13.43 -5.75
C SER A 313 -3.94 -14.40 -6.48
N GLU A 314 -3.48 -15.49 -5.84
CA GLU A 314 -2.63 -16.51 -6.48
C GLU A 314 -3.31 -17.26 -7.65
N ARG A 315 -4.64 -17.14 -7.81
CA ARG A 315 -5.35 -17.72 -8.96
C ARG A 315 -4.88 -17.14 -10.29
N ASN A 316 -4.50 -15.87 -10.31
CA ASN A 316 -4.09 -15.17 -11.53
C ASN A 316 -2.76 -14.44 -11.29
N PRO A 317 -1.72 -14.66 -12.10
CA PRO A 317 -0.41 -14.02 -11.91
C PRO A 317 -0.47 -12.49 -11.91
N LYS A 318 -1.36 -11.89 -12.72
CA LYS A 318 -1.59 -10.44 -12.75
C LYS A 318 -2.18 -9.95 -11.42
N SER A 319 -3.21 -10.63 -10.93
CA SER A 319 -3.84 -10.30 -9.65
C SER A 319 -2.85 -10.41 -8.49
N LEU A 320 -2.09 -11.50 -8.45
CA LEU A 320 -1.03 -11.69 -7.46
C LEU A 320 0.00 -10.56 -7.49
N ALA A 321 0.50 -10.19 -8.67
CA ALA A 321 1.49 -9.12 -8.80
C ALA A 321 0.95 -7.79 -8.26
N PHE A 322 -0.28 -7.43 -8.61
CA PHE A 322 -0.89 -6.17 -8.17
C PHE A 322 -1.21 -6.15 -6.68
N VAL A 323 -1.91 -7.17 -6.15
CA VAL A 323 -2.28 -7.27 -4.74
C VAL A 323 -1.04 -7.30 -3.84
N LEU A 324 -0.03 -8.08 -4.22
CA LEU A 324 1.23 -8.15 -3.47
C LEU A 324 1.99 -6.83 -3.50
N SER A 325 1.96 -6.10 -4.62
CA SER A 325 2.56 -4.76 -4.71
C SER A 325 1.91 -3.78 -3.74
N ILE A 326 0.57 -3.78 -3.66
CA ILE A 326 -0.18 -2.96 -2.72
C ILE A 326 0.14 -3.34 -1.27
N MET A 327 0.13 -4.64 -0.94
CA MET A 327 0.39 -5.08 0.43
C MET A 327 1.81 -4.77 0.90
N ILE A 328 2.82 -4.95 0.04
CA ILE A 328 4.20 -4.57 0.36
C ILE A 328 4.32 -3.05 0.47
N TYR A 329 3.71 -2.29 -0.45
CA TYR A 329 3.65 -0.84 -0.35
C TYR A 329 3.05 -0.39 0.97
N ALA A 330 1.96 -1.02 1.41
CA ALA A 330 1.20 -0.72 2.64
C ALA A 330 1.96 -1.03 3.94
N LEU A 331 3.15 -1.63 3.89
CA LEU A 331 3.94 -1.91 5.10
C LEU A 331 4.30 -0.63 5.89
N ASP A 332 4.61 0.46 5.18
CA ASP A 332 4.94 1.77 5.77
C ASP A 332 3.72 2.70 5.91
N PRO A 333 2.91 2.96 4.87
CA PRO A 333 1.78 3.86 4.95
C PRO A 333 0.55 3.30 5.68
N GLY A 334 0.51 1.99 5.93
CA GLY A 334 -0.66 1.27 6.41
C GLY A 334 -1.68 0.98 5.31
N ILE A 335 -2.77 0.28 5.69
CA ILE A 335 -3.92 0.03 4.83
C ILE A 335 -5.00 1.11 5.09
N ASP A 336 -5.67 1.50 4.02
CA ASP A 336 -6.83 2.39 4.01
C ASP A 336 -7.92 1.84 3.05
N ALA A 337 -9.07 2.52 3.01
CA ALA A 337 -10.21 2.13 2.17
C ALA A 337 -9.84 2.07 0.67
N VAL A 338 -9.08 3.05 0.16
CA VAL A 338 -8.65 3.12 -1.26
C VAL A 338 -7.86 1.87 -1.64
N LEU A 339 -6.89 1.48 -0.80
CA LEU A 339 -6.04 0.31 -1.04
C LEU A 339 -6.85 -0.99 -0.97
N LEU A 340 -7.78 -1.09 -0.02
CA LEU A 340 -8.69 -2.25 0.10
C LEU A 340 -9.60 -2.37 -1.12
N ILE A 341 -10.23 -1.28 -1.56
CA ILE A 341 -11.03 -1.22 -2.79
C ILE A 341 -10.21 -1.69 -3.98
N SER A 342 -8.96 -1.24 -4.10
CA SER A 342 -8.06 -1.64 -5.18
C SER A 342 -7.76 -3.14 -5.16
N ILE A 343 -7.50 -3.72 -3.98
CA ILE A 343 -7.29 -5.16 -3.81
C ILE A 343 -8.55 -5.94 -4.22
N LEU A 344 -9.73 -5.55 -3.72
CA LEU A 344 -10.99 -6.21 -4.03
C LEU A 344 -11.34 -6.11 -5.52
N GLY A 345 -11.11 -4.95 -6.14
CA GLY A 345 -11.32 -4.73 -7.57
C GLY A 345 -10.42 -5.62 -8.44
N ALA A 346 -9.15 -5.76 -8.07
CA ALA A 346 -8.22 -6.65 -8.76
C ALA A 346 -8.61 -8.13 -8.65
N LEU A 347 -9.16 -8.54 -7.50
CA LEU A 347 -9.68 -9.89 -7.28
C LEU A 347 -10.96 -10.14 -8.08
N LEU A 348 -11.88 -9.17 -8.11
CA LEU A 348 -13.09 -9.22 -8.93
C LEU A 348 -12.74 -9.40 -10.42
N CYS A 349 -11.75 -8.66 -10.92
CA CYS A 349 -11.27 -8.78 -12.30
C CYS A 349 -10.61 -10.13 -12.63
N SER A 350 -10.24 -10.91 -11.61
CA SER A 350 -9.52 -12.19 -11.72
C SER A 350 -10.39 -13.42 -11.48
N GLY A 351 -11.66 -13.23 -11.11
CA GLY A 351 -12.61 -14.30 -10.76
C GLY A 351 -13.17 -15.09 -11.96
N GLU A 352 -12.78 -14.72 -13.17
CA GLU A 352 -13.03 -15.42 -14.44
C GLU A 352 -11.71 -15.91 -15.02
#